data_AF-A0A8J5T208-F1
#
_entry.id   AF-A0A8J5T208-F1
#
_cell.length_a   1.000
_cell.length_b   1.000
_cell.length_c   1.000
_cell.angle_alpha   90.00
_cell.angle_beta   90.00
_cell.angle_gamma   90.00
#
_symmetry.space_group_name_H-M   'P 1'
#
loop_
_entity.id
_entity.type
_entity.pdbx_description
1 polymer ?
#
loop_
_entity_poly.entity_id
_entity_poly.type
_entity_poly.pdbx_seq_one_letter_code
_entity_poly.pdbx_strand_id
1 'polypeptide(L)'
;MTRPVTPVIAAKFATECNIAVRNHVHILKNGSEYKKKPTLFDLFLARIRNVGIRNVQPRSSELTDLKVDKRTNAELQLIINAKHAKMDELQRQLEETEAARVRDKEEMKKQQVEMNVKIELLLRRGKLG
;
A
#
# COMPACT_ATOMS: atom_id res chain seq x y z
N MET A 1 1.85 -10.13 -11.13
CA MET A 1 1.92 -8.66 -11.16
C MET A 1 0.89 -8.15 -12.16
N THR A 2 -0.29 -7.74 -11.69
CA THR A 2 -1.37 -7.27 -12.57
C THR A 2 -1.05 -5.84 -13.00
N ARG A 3 -0.85 -5.61 -14.30
CA ARG A 3 -0.59 -4.27 -14.82
C ARG A 3 -1.79 -3.36 -14.53
N PRO A 4 -1.58 -2.09 -14.14
CA PRO A 4 -2.68 -1.18 -13.86
C PRO A 4 -3.55 -1.01 -15.12
N VAL A 5 -4.87 -1.04 -14.93
CA VAL A 5 -5.89 -0.94 -15.98
C VAL A 5 -5.92 0.46 -16.60
N THR A 6 -5.53 1.48 -15.83
CA THR A 6 -5.57 2.89 -16.22
C THR A 6 -4.68 3.23 -17.43
N PRO A 7 -3.40 2.78 -17.53
CA PRO A 7 -2.59 2.93 -18.74
C PRO A 7 -3.20 2.31 -20.00
N VAL A 8 -3.84 1.15 -19.88
CA VAL A 8 -4.43 0.44 -21.03
C VAL A 8 -5.64 1.20 -21.56
N ILE A 9 -6.49 1.70 -20.67
CA ILE A 9 -7.65 2.53 -21.02
C ILE A 9 -7.18 3.84 -21.67
N ALA A 10 -6.16 4.51 -21.10
CA ALA A 10 -5.61 5.75 -21.66
C ALA A 10 -5.02 5.54 -23.07
N ALA A 11 -4.31 4.43 -23.30
CA ALA A 11 -3.74 4.09 -24.61
C ALA A 11 -4.82 3.80 -25.66
N LYS A 12 -5.89 3.07 -25.27
CA LYS A 12 -7.04 2.81 -26.14
C LYS A 12 -7.76 4.12 -26.51
N PHE A 13 -7.96 5.00 -25.52
CA PHE A 13 -8.57 6.31 -25.71
C PHE A 13 -7.78 7.19 -26.69
N ALA A 14 -6.46 7.28 -26.50
CA ALA A 14 -5.59 8.03 -27.40
C ALA A 14 -5.66 7.49 -28.84
N THR A 15 -5.73 6.17 -29.01
CA THR A 15 -5.81 5.51 -30.33
C THR A 15 -7.14 5.78 -31.03
N GLU A 16 -8.27 5.66 -30.32
CA GLU A 16 -9.60 5.92 -30.89
C GLU A 16 -9.79 7.38 -31.28
N CYS A 17 -9.35 8.31 -30.43
CA CYS A 17 -9.36 9.74 -30.76
C CYS A 17 -8.50 10.03 -31.99
N ASN A 18 -7.30 9.43 -32.07
CA ASN A 18 -6.40 9.63 -33.20
C ASN A 18 -6.99 9.08 -34.51
N ILE A 19 -7.64 7.91 -34.49
CA ILE A 19 -8.31 7.32 -35.66
C ILE A 19 -9.51 8.17 -36.12
N ALA A 20 -10.38 8.58 -35.19
CA ALA A 20 -11.57 9.35 -35.52
C ALA A 20 -11.24 10.77 -36.02
N VAL A 21 -10.15 11.37 -35.52
CA VAL A 21 -9.66 12.64 -36.03
C VAL A 21 -9.02 12.47 -37.39
N ARG A 22 -8.09 11.52 -37.55
CA ARG A 22 -7.24 11.39 -38.75
C ARG A 22 -8.04 11.09 -40.02
N ASN A 23 -9.16 10.39 -39.91
CA ASN A 23 -10.00 10.04 -41.06
C ASN A 23 -10.96 11.16 -41.50
N HIS A 24 -11.18 12.20 -40.67
CA HIS A 24 -12.19 13.23 -40.92
C HIS A 24 -11.64 14.67 -40.86
N VAL A 25 -10.44 14.87 -40.30
CA VAL A 25 -9.74 16.15 -40.25
C VAL A 25 -8.50 16.03 -41.11
N HIS A 26 -8.42 16.85 -42.15
CA HIS A 26 -7.26 16.89 -43.02
C HIS A 26 -6.01 17.32 -42.23
N ILE A 27 -4.99 16.46 -42.21
CA ILE A 27 -3.69 16.77 -41.63
C ILE A 27 -2.87 17.51 -42.70
N LEU A 28 -2.55 18.78 -42.43
CA LEU A 28 -1.72 19.60 -43.31
C LEU A 28 -0.24 19.28 -43.05
N LYS A 29 0.55 19.25 -44.12
CA LYS A 29 1.96 18.85 -44.04
C LYS A 29 2.83 19.86 -43.30
N ASN A 30 2.48 21.15 -43.39
CA ASN A 30 3.25 22.22 -42.76
C ASN A 30 2.46 22.92 -41.66
N GLY A 31 3.11 23.15 -40.51
CA GLY A 31 2.50 23.84 -39.37
C GLY A 31 2.04 25.27 -39.66
N SER A 32 2.65 25.95 -40.65
CA SER A 32 2.28 27.31 -41.06
C SER A 32 0.94 27.38 -41.79
N GLU A 33 0.47 26.28 -42.37
CA GLU A 33 -0.81 26.23 -43.10
C GLU A 33 -2.02 26.24 -42.15
N TYR A 34 -1.84 25.72 -40.93
CA TYR A 34 -2.86 25.78 -39.89
C TYR A 34 -3.18 27.22 -39.46
N LYS A 35 -2.19 28.11 -39.46
CA LYS A 35 -2.38 29.53 -39.14
C LYS A 35 -3.30 30.25 -40.14
N LYS A 36 -3.40 29.73 -41.37
CA LYS A 36 -4.24 30.28 -42.44
C LYS A 36 -5.68 29.74 -42.40
N LYS A 37 -5.96 28.74 -41.56
CA LYS A 37 -7.24 28.02 -41.53
C LYS A 37 -7.70 27.79 -40.08
N PRO A 38 -8.10 28.84 -39.35
CA PRO A 38 -8.54 28.72 -37.95
C PRO A 38 -9.77 27.80 -37.80
N THR A 39 -10.63 27.75 -38.82
CA THR A 39 -11.80 26.87 -38.88
C THR A 39 -11.47 25.37 -38.83
N LEU A 40 -10.25 24.98 -39.19
CA LEU A 40 -9.81 23.58 -39.09
C LEU A 40 -9.65 23.15 -37.63
N PHE A 41 -9.24 24.07 -36.75
CA PHE A 41 -9.14 23.82 -35.31
C PHE A 41 -10.52 23.68 -34.67
N ASP A 42 -11.47 24.54 -35.06
CA ASP A 42 -12.86 24.43 -34.60
C ASP A 42 -13.53 23.14 -35.07
N LEU A 43 -13.28 22.76 -36.34
CA LEU A 43 -13.74 21.49 -36.89
C LEU A 43 -13.13 20.29 -36.14
N PHE A 44 -11.85 20.37 -35.79
CA PHE A 44 -11.18 19.36 -34.97
C PHE A 44 -11.85 19.24 -33.59
N LEU A 45 -12.02 20.36 -32.88
CA LEU A 45 -12.66 20.36 -31.55
C LEU A 45 -14.12 19.92 -31.60
N ALA A 46 -14.86 20.29 -32.65
CA ALA A 46 -16.22 19.84 -32.87
C ALA A 46 -16.26 18.34 -33.16
N ARG A 47 -15.32 17.79 -33.94
CA ARG A 47 -15.26 16.37 -34.22
C ARG A 47 -15.00 15.58 -32.94
N ILE A 48 -14.01 15.98 -32.13
CA ILE A 48 -13.74 15.36 -30.81
C ILE A 48 -14.99 15.33 -29.93
N ARG A 49 -15.77 16.43 -29.90
CA ARG A 49 -17.05 16.49 -29.18
C ARG A 49 -18.12 15.57 -29.77
N ASN A 50 -18.18 15.46 -31.10
CA ASN A 50 -19.19 14.70 -31.85
C ASN A 50 -18.91 13.19 -32.00
N VAL A 51 -17.68 12.70 -31.78
CA VAL A 51 -17.38 11.23 -31.75
C VAL A 51 -18.08 10.53 -30.57
N GLY A 52 -18.87 11.25 -29.76
CA GLY A 52 -19.58 10.65 -28.66
C GLY A 52 -18.62 10.24 -27.55
N ILE A 53 -17.68 11.12 -27.20
CA ILE A 53 -17.15 11.15 -25.84
C ILE A 53 -18.30 11.64 -24.95
N ARG A 54 -19.34 10.82 -24.78
CA ARG A 54 -20.08 10.84 -23.53
C ARG A 54 -18.99 10.73 -22.49
N ASN A 55 -18.86 11.74 -21.62
CA ASN A 55 -18.17 11.52 -20.35
C ASN A 55 -18.59 10.12 -19.92
N VAL A 56 -17.62 9.21 -19.78
CA VAL A 56 -17.90 7.84 -19.37
C VAL A 56 -18.47 7.99 -17.96
N GLN A 57 -19.78 8.20 -17.89
CA GLN A 57 -20.54 7.98 -16.70
C GLN A 57 -20.43 6.47 -16.58
N PRO A 58 -19.74 5.97 -15.52
CA PRO A 58 -19.60 4.54 -15.37
C PRO A 58 -21.01 3.96 -15.42
N ARG A 59 -21.19 2.90 -16.21
CA ARG A 59 -22.50 2.28 -16.35
C ARG A 59 -23.01 1.97 -14.94
N SER A 60 -24.31 2.08 -14.69
CA SER A 60 -24.93 1.86 -13.37
C SER A 60 -24.40 0.60 -12.65
N SER A 61 -24.11 -0.47 -13.40
CA SER A 61 -23.49 -1.71 -12.90
C SER A 61 -22.03 -1.54 -12.42
N GLU A 62 -21.23 -0.73 -13.08
CA GLU A 62 -19.84 -0.43 -12.68
C GLU A 62 -19.80 0.42 -11.39
N LEU A 63 -20.82 1.25 -11.16
CA LEU A 63 -20.99 2.00 -9.92
C LEU A 63 -21.40 1.11 -8.75
N THR A 64 -22.17 0.04 -8.99
CA THR A 64 -22.53 -0.91 -7.93
C THR A 64 -21.33 -1.76 -7.54
N ASP A 65 -20.58 -2.26 -8.52
CA ASP A 65 -19.42 -3.11 -8.27
C ASP A 65 -18.32 -2.33 -7.54
N LEU A 66 -18.03 -1.09 -7.96
CA LEU A 66 -17.06 -0.24 -7.27
C LEU A 66 -17.49 0.13 -5.84
N LYS A 67 -18.80 0.28 -5.57
CA LYS A 67 -19.31 0.53 -4.21
C LYS A 67 -19.17 -0.72 -3.33
N VAL A 68 -19.41 -1.90 -3.89
CA VAL A 68 -19.20 -3.18 -3.21
C VAL A 68 -17.71 -3.37 -2.91
N ASP A 69 -16.83 -3.14 -3.90
CA ASP A 69 -15.38 -3.24 -3.73
C ASP A 69 -14.83 -2.26 -2.69
N LYS A 70 -15.38 -1.04 -2.61
CA LYS A 70 -14.99 -0.09 -1.56
C LYS A 70 -15.41 -0.55 -0.16
N ARG A 71 -16.57 -1.21 -0.04
CA ARG A 71 -17.04 -1.78 1.24
C ARG A 71 -16.15 -2.94 1.67
N THR A 72 -15.87 -3.88 0.78
CA THR A 72 -15.00 -5.03 1.08
C THR A 72 -13.58 -4.60 1.40
N ASN A 73 -13.04 -3.59 0.72
CA ASN A 73 -11.71 -3.08 1.02
C ASN A 73 -11.64 -2.42 2.42
N ALA A 74 -12.72 -1.74 2.86
CA ALA A 74 -12.80 -1.20 4.22
C ALA A 74 -12.84 -2.32 5.28
N GLU A 75 -13.58 -3.41 5.02
CA GLU A 75 -13.61 -4.58 5.91
C GLU A 75 -12.24 -5.26 6.01
N LEU A 76 -11.52 -5.42 4.89
CA LEU A 76 -10.16 -5.97 4.89
C LEU A 76 -9.19 -5.12 5.71
N GLN A 77 -9.29 -3.79 5.63
CA GLN A 77 -8.48 -2.89 6.46
C GLN A 77 -8.73 -3.08 7.95
N LEU A 78 -9.99 -3.25 8.36
CA LEU A 78 -10.34 -3.55 9.76
C LEU A 78 -9.73 -4.88 10.21
N ILE A 79 -9.79 -5.91 9.37
CA ILE A 79 -9.21 -7.22 9.68
C ILE A 79 -7.69 -7.12 9.82
N ILE A 80 -7.01 -6.44 8.89
CA ILE A 80 -5.55 -6.25 8.93
C ILE A 80 -5.14 -5.52 10.21
N ASN A 81 -5.82 -4.43 10.56
CA ASN A 81 -5.54 -3.67 11.77
C ASN A 81 -5.74 -4.52 13.04
N ALA A 82 -6.82 -5.30 13.09
CA ALA A 82 -7.07 -6.22 14.20
C ALA A 82 -5.99 -7.31 14.30
N LYS A 83 -5.49 -7.81 13.16
CA LYS A 83 -4.41 -8.81 13.13
C LYS A 83 -3.09 -8.22 13.61
N HIS A 84 -2.73 -7.01 13.17
CA HIS A 84 -1.53 -6.33 13.64
C HIS A 84 -1.59 -6.06 15.15
N ALA A 85 -2.71 -5.53 15.65
CA ALA A 85 -2.87 -5.31 17.10
C ALA A 85 -2.71 -6.60 17.92
N LYS A 86 -3.22 -7.73 17.42
CA LYS A 86 -3.04 -9.03 18.08
C LYS A 86 -1.59 -9.54 18.00
N MET A 87 -0.89 -9.27 16.91
CA MET A 87 0.52 -9.62 16.75
C MET A 87 1.39 -8.82 17.72
N ASP A 88 1.13 -7.52 17.86
CA ASP A 88 1.85 -6.63 18.78
C ASP A 88 1.67 -7.06 20.24
N GLU A 89 0.43 -7.44 20.62
CA GLU A 89 0.15 -7.96 21.97
C GLU A 89 0.90 -9.27 22.25
N LEU A 90 0.88 -10.21 21.31
CA LEU A 90 1.60 -11.48 21.46
C LEU A 90 3.12 -11.27 21.53
N GLN A 91 3.66 -10.36 20.73
CA GLN A 91 5.07 -10.00 20.74
C GLN A 91 5.46 -9.44 22.11
N ARG A 92 4.66 -8.53 22.66
CA ARG A 92 4.87 -7.95 23.99
C ARG A 92 4.83 -9.01 25.08
N GLN A 93 3.85 -9.92 25.06
CA GLN A 93 3.74 -11.00 26.05
C GLN A 93 4.95 -11.94 26.02
N LEU A 94 5.46 -12.24 24.83
CA LEU A 94 6.66 -13.07 24.65
C LEU A 94 7.90 -12.39 25.25
N GLU A 95 8.11 -11.11 24.92
CA GLU A 95 9.23 -10.32 25.44
C GLU A 95 9.19 -10.20 26.97
N GLU A 96 8.01 -9.95 27.54
CA GLU A 96 7.82 -9.83 28.98
C GLU A 96 8.08 -11.18 29.70
N THR A 97 7.59 -12.28 29.12
CA THR A 97 7.80 -13.63 29.66
C THR A 97 9.27 -14.02 29.64
N GLU A 98 9.97 -13.78 28.54
CA GLU A 98 11.40 -14.11 28.45
C GLU A 98 12.23 -13.20 29.36
N ALA A 99 11.90 -11.90 29.46
CA ALA A 99 12.57 -10.99 30.38
C ALA A 99 12.39 -11.41 31.85
N ALA A 100 11.20 -11.88 32.25
CA ALA A 100 10.98 -12.43 33.59
C ALA A 100 11.86 -13.65 33.84
N ARG A 101 11.90 -14.59 32.89
CA ARG A 101 12.73 -15.80 32.96
C ARG A 101 14.23 -15.49 33.11
N VAL A 102 14.72 -14.47 32.41
CA VAL A 102 16.11 -14.02 32.50
C VAL A 102 16.41 -13.45 33.88
N ARG A 103 15.53 -12.58 34.40
CA ARG A 103 15.68 -12.00 35.75
C ARG A 103 15.74 -13.07 36.82
N ASP A 104 14.83 -14.03 36.79
CA ASP A 104 14.81 -15.15 37.75
C ASP A 104 16.12 -15.94 37.71
N LYS A 105 16.64 -16.21 36.51
CA LYS A 105 17.92 -16.92 36.34
C LYS A 105 19.11 -16.12 36.87
N GLU A 106 19.11 -14.80 36.70
CA GLU A 106 20.16 -13.92 37.23
C GLU A 106 20.10 -13.84 38.76
N GLU A 107 18.90 -13.77 39.33
CA GLU A 107 18.70 -13.76 40.77
C GLU A 107 19.16 -15.08 41.41
N MET A 108 18.80 -16.22 40.81
CA MET A 108 19.26 -17.54 41.25
C MET A 108 20.79 -17.66 41.21
N LYS A 109 21.44 -17.12 40.18
CA LYS A 109 22.91 -17.07 40.11
C LYS A 109 23.50 -16.21 41.23
N LYS A 110 22.90 -15.05 41.52
CA LYS A 110 23.37 -14.15 42.59
C LYS A 110 23.26 -14.81 43.96
N GLN A 111 22.11 -15.44 44.25
CA GLN A 111 21.89 -16.20 45.49
C GLN A 111 22.90 -17.36 45.63
N GLN A 112 23.18 -18.07 44.54
CA GLN A 112 24.20 -19.13 44.53
C GLN A 112 25.60 -18.61 44.87
N VAL A 113 26.00 -17.47 44.30
CA VAL A 113 27.30 -16.83 44.60
C VAL A 113 27.37 -16.40 46.06
N GLU A 114 26.31 -15.75 46.57
CA GLU A 114 26.24 -15.31 47.96
C GLU A 114 26.35 -16.48 48.95
N MET A 115 25.65 -17.59 48.67
CA MET A 115 25.76 -18.81 49.46
C MET A 115 27.18 -19.38 49.44
N ASN A 116 27.82 -19.44 48.28
CA ASN A 116 29.20 -19.93 48.15
C ASN A 116 30.18 -19.07 48.95
N VAL A 117 30.03 -17.74 48.95
CA VAL A 117 30.85 -16.83 49.78
C VAL A 117 30.64 -17.10 51.26
N LYS A 118 29.39 -17.31 51.69
CA LYS A 118 29.07 -17.60 53.10
C LYS A 118 29.69 -18.92 53.57
N ILE A 119 29.69 -19.94 52.72
CA ILE A 119 30.36 -21.22 52.98
C ILE A 119 31.87 -21.02 53.14
N GLU A 120 32.51 -20.31 52.21
CA GLU A 120 33.94 -19.99 52.29
C GLU A 120 34.30 -19.28 53.60
N LEU A 121 33.50 -18.31 54.02
CA LEU A 121 33.74 -17.54 55.24
C LEU A 121 33.64 -18.41 56.50
N LEU A 122 32.65 -19.31 56.57
CA LEU A 122 32.52 -20.26 57.67
C LEU A 122 33.69 -21.24 57.73
N LEU A 123 34.12 -21.76 56.57
CA LEU A 123 35.29 -22.63 56.48
C LEU A 123 36.58 -21.94 56.93
N ARG A 124 36.75 -20.63 56.67
CA ARG A 124 37.89 -19.85 57.18
C ARG A 124 37.83 -19.66 58.70
N ARG A 125 36.64 -19.37 59.26
CA ARG A 125 36.46 -19.24 60.73
C ARG A 125 36.73 -20.56 61.46
N GLY A 126 36.35 -21.70 60.88
CA GLY A 126 36.59 -23.02 61.47
C GLY A 126 38.05 -23.49 61.46
N LYS A 127 38.94 -22.83 60.70
CA LYS A 127 40.39 -23.13 60.65
C LYS A 127 41.24 -22.29 61.60
N LEU A 128 40.64 -21.36 62.35
CA LEU A 128 41.30 -20.43 63.27
C LEU A 128 41.01 -20.73 64.76
N GLY A 129 40.36 -21.86 65.06
CA GLY A 129 40.20 -22.42 66.42
C GLY A 129 40.84 -23.78 66.51
#